data_AF-A0ABD3PXH5-F1
#
_entry.id   AF-A0ABD3PXH5-F1
#
_cell.length_a   1.000
_cell.length_b   1.000
_cell.length_c   1.000
_cell.angle_alpha   90.00
_cell.angle_beta   90.00
_cell.angle_gamma   90.00
#
_symmetry.space_group_name_H-M   'P 1'
#
loop_
_entity.id
_entity.type
_entity.pdbx_description
1 polymer ?
#
loop_
_entity_poly.entity_id
_entity_poly.type
_entity_poly.pdbx_seq_one_letter_code
_entity_poly.pdbx_strand_id
1 'polypeptide(L)'
;MYGLVHSAIFFSGAAVARGTFVSPLSSTALPLARGGIVHHIPRHRLKSPSKSPGITLSNEHISFKKPTKSLSKKAETTLGIVLGLSALATNAAVAHAAKNAVASTASASNIILPTTPTLILASVLPTLLGFYKSEYGVSYGYGTAIAASSYLVLSSIATATGVQLIPTGPFEPSTILRAIQSFATNMKSLISTSLPAFHAASLLFYGTRLDLFLLYRECCLPRFREMRERIEERAKKQGSRIKRLPFLASCAFLYFCMMCPLLVTSQVCAGLAMFSGIKTGLSCTGSLVFLEQALKLFVFLTLSGFLLGAVGDMTKSIGKLTKGEDALITGGVFRFFRHPNYTGEVIGWVSSCLAAFTAVAWKVAKGGANGLVLWKTMIPHLIMSVMGAIGISFVLGTATAGLEYRQNEKYGETEEYKQWVKTSWVGFTMGQRKVDNGKNQGSAEKEENNAQE
;
A
#
# COMPACT_ATOMS: atom_id res chain seq x y z
N MET A 1 17.56 4.78 6.93
CA MET A 1 16.88 5.65 5.95
C MET A 1 17.85 6.40 5.02
N TYR A 2 19.17 6.38 5.28
CA TYR A 2 20.20 6.92 4.38
C TYR A 2 20.29 6.23 3.00
N GLY A 3 19.84 4.97 2.86
CA GLY A 3 19.79 4.29 1.55
C GLY A 3 18.65 4.73 0.62
N LEU A 4 17.56 5.30 1.15
CA LEU A 4 16.37 5.67 0.35
C LEU A 4 16.56 6.96 -0.44
N VAL A 5 17.36 7.90 0.10
CA VAL A 5 17.58 9.23 -0.52
C VAL A 5 18.69 9.16 -1.59
N HIS A 6 19.67 8.28 -1.44
CA HIS A 6 20.77 8.14 -2.42
C HIS A 6 20.38 7.28 -3.64
N SER A 7 19.55 6.24 -3.47
CA SER A 7 19.16 5.38 -4.60
C SER A 7 18.20 6.06 -5.58
N ALA A 8 17.42 7.05 -5.15
CA ALA A 8 16.54 7.82 -6.04
C ALA A 8 17.29 8.81 -6.95
N ILE A 9 18.54 9.17 -6.61
CA ILE A 9 19.36 10.11 -7.39
C ILE A 9 20.05 9.42 -8.57
N PHE A 10 20.22 8.09 -8.54
CA PHE A 10 20.92 7.35 -9.60
C PHE A 10 20.08 7.05 -10.86
N PHE A 11 18.77 7.35 -10.86
CA PHE A 11 17.92 7.09 -12.04
C PHE A 11 17.98 8.19 -13.12
N SER A 12 18.78 9.25 -12.92
CA SER A 12 18.91 10.35 -13.89
C SER A 12 20.21 10.32 -14.71
N GLY A 13 20.97 9.23 -14.67
CA GLY A 13 22.26 9.12 -15.37
C GLY A 13 22.36 7.91 -16.31
N ALA A 14 22.21 8.18 -17.61
CA ALA A 14 22.82 7.47 -18.75
C ALA A 14 22.67 5.94 -18.87
N ALA A 15 21.80 5.51 -19.79
CA ALA A 15 21.99 4.28 -20.57
C ALA A 15 22.07 4.65 -22.05
N VAL A 16 23.27 5.05 -22.50
CA VAL A 16 23.66 5.05 -23.91
C VAL A 16 24.39 3.74 -24.17
N ALA A 17 23.86 2.99 -25.12
CA ALA A 17 24.29 1.65 -25.50
C ALA A 17 25.68 1.63 -26.16
N ARG A 18 26.57 0.75 -25.68
CA ARG A 18 27.52 -0.10 -26.43
C ARG A 18 27.74 -1.32 -25.51
N GLY A 19 27.44 -2.57 -25.82
CA GLY A 19 27.57 -3.25 -27.10
C GLY A 19 28.89 -4.01 -27.11
N THR A 20 28.98 -5.15 -26.42
CA THR A 20 29.82 -6.30 -26.81
C THR A 20 29.43 -7.54 -26.02
N PHE A 21 29.41 -8.65 -26.75
CA PHE A 21 28.86 -9.95 -26.47
C PHE A 21 30.03 -10.89 -26.21
N VAL A 22 30.14 -11.50 -25.04
CA VAL A 22 31.06 -12.63 -24.80
C VAL A 22 30.43 -13.58 -23.78
N SER A 23 30.01 -14.75 -24.26
CA SER A 23 29.74 -15.94 -23.44
C SER A 23 31.07 -16.52 -22.92
N PRO A 24 31.07 -17.34 -21.85
CA PRO A 24 31.13 -18.78 -22.15
C PRO A 24 30.39 -19.72 -21.19
N LEU A 25 30.26 -20.93 -21.71
CA LEU A 25 29.79 -22.19 -21.15
C LEU A 25 30.69 -22.80 -20.05
N SER A 26 30.11 -23.83 -19.42
CA SER A 26 30.72 -25.01 -18.76
C SER A 26 31.03 -24.85 -17.27
N SER A 27 30.28 -25.48 -16.36
CA SER A 27 30.31 -26.91 -15.97
C SER A 27 31.70 -27.37 -15.52
N THR A 28 31.90 -27.62 -14.22
CA THR A 28 32.13 -28.97 -13.64
C THR A 28 32.49 -28.94 -12.14
N ALA A 29 31.97 -29.96 -11.45
CA ALA A 29 32.62 -30.78 -10.42
C ALA A 29 33.08 -30.20 -9.06
N LEU A 30 32.40 -30.72 -8.02
CA LEU A 30 32.96 -31.10 -6.71
C LEU A 30 34.20 -32.01 -6.86
N PRO A 31 35.14 -32.04 -5.89
CA PRO A 31 34.96 -32.95 -4.75
C PRO A 31 35.58 -32.54 -3.39
N LEU A 32 35.05 -33.23 -2.37
CA LEU A 32 35.61 -33.62 -1.06
C LEU A 32 37.08 -33.28 -0.74
N ALA A 33 37.35 -32.78 0.48
CA ALA A 33 37.98 -33.56 1.56
C ALA A 33 38.25 -32.75 2.85
N ARG A 34 37.96 -33.42 3.97
CA ARG A 34 38.61 -33.43 5.30
C ARG A 34 39.48 -32.26 5.77
N GLY A 35 39.19 -31.80 6.98
CA GLY A 35 40.17 -31.14 7.86
C GLY A 35 39.54 -30.76 9.19
N GLY A 36 39.64 -31.65 10.18
CA GLY A 36 39.22 -31.36 11.55
C GLY A 36 40.22 -30.46 12.25
N ILE A 37 39.73 -29.44 12.96
CA ILE A 37 40.47 -28.74 14.02
C ILE A 37 39.51 -28.54 15.19
N VAL A 38 39.85 -29.23 16.28
CA VAL A 38 39.23 -29.11 17.60
C VAL A 38 39.79 -27.85 18.25
N HIS A 39 38.96 -26.84 18.46
CA HIS A 39 39.31 -25.70 19.32
C HIS A 39 38.66 -25.85 20.70
N HIS A 40 39.53 -26.02 21.68
CA HIS A 40 39.28 -25.93 23.11
C HIS A 40 38.64 -24.57 23.46
N ILE A 41 37.45 -24.58 24.06
CA ILE A 41 36.84 -23.40 24.69
C ILE A 41 37.05 -23.51 26.21
N PRO A 42 37.71 -22.54 26.87
CA PRO A 42 37.81 -22.52 28.33
C PRO A 42 36.47 -22.13 28.96
N ARG A 43 35.98 -23.00 29.86
CA ARG A 43 34.82 -22.74 30.72
C ARG A 43 35.16 -21.67 31.76
N HIS A 44 34.64 -20.46 31.60
CA HIS A 44 34.58 -19.51 32.71
C HIS A 44 33.47 -19.89 33.68
N ARG A 45 33.88 -20.20 34.91
CA ARG A 45 33.06 -20.49 36.09
C ARG A 45 32.40 -19.20 36.58
N LEU A 46 31.11 -19.02 36.30
CA LEU A 46 30.31 -17.93 36.88
C LEU A 46 29.94 -18.26 38.33
N LYS A 47 30.36 -17.37 39.24
CA LYS A 47 30.00 -17.37 40.66
C LYS A 47 28.52 -17.01 40.82
N SER A 48 27.83 -17.76 41.67
CA SER A 48 26.48 -17.47 42.16
C SER A 48 26.47 -16.21 43.03
N PRO A 49 25.47 -15.32 42.89
CA PRO A 49 25.20 -14.30 43.89
C PRO A 49 24.22 -14.85 44.95
N SER A 50 24.78 -15.00 46.15
CA SER A 50 24.28 -14.47 47.43
C SER A 50 22.78 -14.18 47.58
N LYS A 51 22.21 -14.85 48.58
CA LYS A 51 20.91 -14.61 49.23
C LYS A 51 20.69 -13.14 49.58
N SER A 52 19.46 -12.66 49.40
CA SER A 52 18.90 -11.47 50.05
C SER A 52 17.63 -11.86 50.84
N PRO A 53 17.27 -11.09 51.89
CA PRO A 53 16.42 -11.56 52.97
C PRO A 53 14.92 -11.47 52.67
N GLY A 54 14.17 -12.35 53.34
CA GLY A 54 12.74 -12.53 53.19
C GLY A 54 11.91 -11.32 53.60
N ILE A 55 10.94 -11.00 52.76
CA ILE A 55 9.80 -10.15 53.08
C ILE A 55 8.58 -11.06 53.13
N THR A 56 8.06 -11.24 54.33
CA THR A 56 6.80 -11.94 54.63
C THR A 56 5.65 -11.00 54.29
N LEU A 57 4.87 -11.32 53.25
CA LEU A 57 3.59 -10.67 52.98
C LEU A 57 2.46 -11.69 53.17
N SER A 58 1.52 -11.28 54.02
CA SER A 58 0.32 -12.00 54.46
C SER A 58 -0.62 -12.34 53.31
N ASN A 59 -1.11 -13.58 53.31
CA ASN A 59 -2.18 -14.08 52.46
C ASN A 59 -3.52 -13.41 52.81
N GLU A 60 -4.01 -12.52 51.94
CA GLU A 60 -5.44 -12.23 51.86
C GLU A 60 -6.10 -13.09 50.76
N HIS A 61 -7.07 -13.89 51.19
CA HIS A 61 -7.92 -14.72 50.35
C HIS A 61 -8.87 -13.85 49.51
N ILE A 62 -8.55 -13.62 48.23
CA ILE A 62 -9.50 -13.08 47.26
C ILE A 62 -10.14 -14.24 46.47
N SER A 63 -11.40 -14.53 46.81
CA SER A 63 -12.24 -15.52 46.17
C SER A 63 -12.70 -15.05 44.77
N PHE A 64 -12.19 -15.70 43.72
CA PHE A 64 -12.62 -15.45 42.34
C PHE A 64 -13.91 -16.22 42.02
N LYS A 65 -15.03 -15.48 41.92
CA LYS A 65 -16.32 -15.99 41.43
C LYS A 65 -16.29 -16.06 39.90
N LYS A 66 -16.37 -17.28 39.33
CA LYS A 66 -16.46 -17.50 37.87
C LYS A 66 -17.74 -16.87 37.30
N PRO A 67 -17.68 -16.11 36.19
CA PRO A 67 -18.88 -15.64 35.50
C PRO A 67 -19.42 -16.74 34.57
N THR A 68 -20.60 -17.25 34.90
CA THR A 68 -21.42 -18.09 34.02
C THR A 68 -22.00 -17.22 32.90
N LYS A 69 -21.58 -17.45 31.66
CA LYS A 69 -22.16 -16.82 30.46
C LYS A 69 -23.36 -17.64 29.97
N SER A 70 -24.57 -17.25 30.36
CA SER A 70 -25.79 -17.63 29.62
C SER A 70 -26.06 -16.57 28.54
N LEU A 71 -25.53 -16.78 27.34
CA LEU A 71 -25.90 -15.98 26.17
C LEU A 71 -27.30 -16.39 25.70
N SER A 72 -28.19 -15.40 25.68
CA SER A 72 -29.61 -15.52 25.39
C SER A 72 -29.88 -15.84 23.91
N LYS A 73 -30.63 -16.92 23.65
CA LYS A 73 -31.16 -17.36 22.34
C LYS A 73 -31.95 -16.28 21.57
N LYS A 74 -32.33 -15.16 22.20
CA LYS A 74 -33.07 -14.07 21.51
C LYS A 74 -32.20 -13.23 20.55
N ALA A 75 -30.87 -13.26 20.69
CA ALA A 75 -29.97 -12.52 19.80
C ALA A 75 -29.86 -13.15 18.39
N GLU A 76 -29.98 -14.48 18.28
CA GLU A 76 -29.87 -15.20 17.00
C GLU A 76 -31.11 -15.03 16.11
N THR A 77 -32.31 -14.98 16.71
CA THR A 77 -33.56 -14.86 15.94
C THR A 77 -33.76 -13.45 15.36
N THR A 78 -33.26 -12.42 16.05
CA THR A 78 -33.36 -11.02 15.60
C THR A 78 -32.35 -10.72 14.48
N LEU A 79 -31.16 -11.36 14.51
CA LEU A 79 -30.14 -11.21 13.47
C LEU A 79 -30.56 -11.89 12.15
N GLY A 80 -31.26 -13.03 12.22
CA GLY A 80 -31.78 -13.74 11.04
C GLY A 80 -32.86 -12.98 10.27
N ILE A 81 -33.74 -12.24 10.97
CA ILE A 81 -34.82 -11.45 10.35
C ILE A 81 -34.27 -10.17 9.69
N VAL A 82 -33.25 -9.54 10.30
CA VAL A 82 -32.57 -8.37 9.72
C VAL A 82 -31.75 -8.74 8.48
N LEU A 83 -31.12 -9.93 8.45
CA LEU A 83 -30.40 -10.42 7.26
C LEU A 83 -31.34 -10.84 6.12
N GLY A 84 -32.52 -11.41 6.43
CA GLY A 84 -33.52 -11.80 5.43
C GLY A 84 -34.19 -10.62 4.72
N LEU A 85 -34.52 -9.55 5.44
CA LEU A 85 -35.12 -8.33 4.85
C LEU A 85 -34.12 -7.52 4.02
N SER A 86 -32.82 -7.61 4.34
CA SER A 86 -31.74 -7.00 3.56
C SER A 86 -31.57 -7.65 2.18
N ALA A 87 -31.89 -8.95 2.05
CA ALA A 87 -31.74 -9.73 0.82
C ALA A 87 -32.91 -9.53 -0.18
N LEU A 88 -34.12 -9.21 0.29
CA LEU A 88 -35.26 -8.94 -0.60
C LEU A 88 -35.25 -7.50 -1.14
N ALA A 89 -34.86 -6.51 -0.34
CA ALA A 89 -34.76 -5.11 -0.79
C ALA A 89 -33.60 -4.87 -1.77
N THR A 90 -32.55 -5.70 -1.70
CA THR A 90 -31.41 -5.63 -2.63
C THR A 90 -31.77 -6.13 -4.02
N ASN A 91 -32.61 -7.16 -4.17
CA ASN A 91 -32.95 -7.69 -5.49
C ASN A 91 -33.82 -6.74 -6.34
N ALA A 92 -34.80 -6.05 -5.73
CA ALA A 92 -35.64 -5.09 -6.44
C ALA A 92 -34.87 -3.80 -6.81
N ALA A 93 -34.03 -3.29 -5.89
CA ALA A 93 -33.18 -2.14 -6.15
C ALA A 93 -32.08 -2.45 -7.18
N VAL A 94 -31.50 -3.66 -7.16
CA VAL A 94 -30.53 -4.13 -8.15
C VAL A 94 -31.20 -4.36 -9.51
N ALA A 95 -32.42 -4.90 -9.56
CA ALA A 95 -33.16 -5.06 -10.82
C ALA A 95 -33.55 -3.70 -11.44
N HIS A 96 -33.97 -2.72 -10.63
CA HIS A 96 -34.27 -1.37 -11.10
C HIS A 96 -33.00 -0.59 -11.50
N ALA A 97 -31.90 -0.76 -10.76
CA ALA A 97 -30.60 -0.21 -11.12
C ALA A 97 -30.04 -0.86 -12.40
N ALA A 98 -30.24 -2.17 -12.59
CA ALA A 98 -29.86 -2.88 -13.81
C ALA A 98 -30.68 -2.41 -15.02
N LYS A 99 -32.00 -2.20 -14.85
CA LYS A 99 -32.87 -1.70 -15.93
C LYS A 99 -32.51 -0.27 -16.36
N ASN A 100 -32.12 0.58 -15.41
CA ASN A 100 -31.61 1.92 -15.71
C ASN A 100 -30.16 1.89 -16.24
N ALA A 101 -29.33 0.94 -15.80
CA ALA A 101 -27.97 0.77 -16.28
C ALA A 101 -27.95 0.36 -17.77
N VAL A 102 -28.87 -0.51 -18.20
CA VAL A 102 -29.02 -0.93 -19.61
C VAL A 102 -29.44 0.23 -20.51
N ALA A 103 -30.25 1.18 -20.02
CA ALA A 103 -30.56 2.40 -20.75
C ALA A 103 -29.37 3.39 -20.80
N SER A 104 -28.50 3.40 -19.78
CA SER A 104 -27.31 4.25 -19.72
C SER A 104 -26.08 3.73 -20.51
N THR A 105 -26.00 2.42 -20.77
CA THR A 105 -24.89 1.84 -21.54
C THR A 105 -24.89 2.20 -23.02
N ALA A 106 -26.01 2.72 -23.54
CA ALA A 106 -26.13 3.15 -24.94
C ALA A 106 -25.47 4.51 -25.23
N SER A 107 -25.06 5.27 -24.20
CA SER A 107 -24.50 6.63 -24.35
C SER A 107 -23.08 6.78 -23.79
N ALA A 108 -22.29 5.69 -23.67
CA ALA A 108 -20.90 5.72 -23.21
C ALA A 108 -19.90 6.32 -24.24
N SER A 109 -20.39 7.10 -25.20
CA SER A 109 -19.57 7.78 -26.20
C SER A 109 -19.03 9.09 -25.62
N ASN A 110 -17.77 9.01 -25.19
CA ASN A 110 -16.85 10.10 -24.83
C ASN A 110 -16.82 10.51 -23.35
N ILE A 111 -16.27 9.63 -22.49
CA ILE A 111 -15.76 10.08 -21.18
C ILE A 111 -14.62 11.07 -21.46
N ILE A 112 -14.84 12.36 -21.14
CA ILE A 112 -13.79 13.38 -21.21
C ILE A 112 -12.94 13.24 -19.95
N LEU A 113 -11.82 12.52 -20.07
CA LEU A 113 -10.89 12.33 -18.95
C LEU A 113 -10.11 13.62 -18.67
N PRO A 114 -9.61 13.79 -17.43
CA PRO A 114 -8.73 14.90 -17.10
C PRO A 114 -7.51 14.90 -18.03
N THR A 115 -7.10 16.09 -18.48
CA THR A 115 -5.95 16.21 -19.37
C THR A 115 -4.66 15.79 -18.64
N THR A 116 -3.64 15.36 -19.39
CA THR A 116 -2.34 15.02 -18.82
C THR A 116 -1.75 16.15 -17.98
N PRO A 117 -1.76 17.44 -18.41
CA PRO A 117 -1.35 18.56 -17.56
C PRO A 117 -2.12 18.65 -16.23
N THR A 118 -3.44 18.42 -16.24
CA THR A 118 -4.25 18.43 -15.01
C THR A 118 -3.81 17.35 -14.03
N LEU A 119 -3.51 16.15 -14.51
CA LEU A 119 -3.05 15.04 -13.67
C LEU A 119 -1.61 15.23 -13.19
N ILE A 120 -0.74 15.80 -14.02
CA ILE A 120 0.61 16.20 -13.59
C ILE A 120 0.50 17.23 -12.46
N LEU A 121 -0.37 18.22 -12.61
CA LEU A 121 -0.59 19.23 -11.57
C LEU A 121 -1.14 18.62 -10.28
N ALA A 122 -2.08 17.66 -10.39
CA ALA A 122 -2.61 16.92 -9.24
C ALA A 122 -1.53 16.09 -8.51
N SER A 123 -0.47 15.65 -9.20
CA SER A 123 0.69 15.00 -8.57
C SER A 123 1.73 15.98 -8.03
N VAL A 124 1.99 17.07 -8.75
CA VAL A 124 3.03 18.04 -8.39
C VAL A 124 2.63 18.88 -7.18
N LEU A 125 1.43 19.47 -7.18
CA LEU A 125 1.03 20.43 -6.15
C LEU A 125 1.10 19.84 -4.74
N PRO A 126 0.58 18.63 -4.45
CA PRO A 126 0.69 18.06 -3.10
C PRO A 126 2.14 17.75 -2.73
N THR A 127 2.97 17.36 -3.69
CA THR A 127 4.38 17.05 -3.45
C THR A 127 5.20 18.30 -3.06
N LEU A 128 4.74 19.50 -3.42
CA LEU A 128 5.36 20.78 -3.00
C LEU A 128 5.34 20.98 -1.48
N LEU A 129 4.47 20.27 -0.74
CA LEU A 129 4.53 20.24 0.74
C LEU A 129 5.90 19.77 1.26
N GLY A 130 6.64 19.01 0.44
CA GLY A 130 8.03 18.62 0.65
C GLY A 130 9.02 19.76 0.87
N PHE A 131 8.73 20.94 0.28
CA PHE A 131 9.53 22.15 0.51
C PHE A 131 9.33 22.72 1.91
N TYR A 132 8.12 22.57 2.47
CA TYR A 132 7.84 22.98 3.85
C TYR A 132 8.48 22.00 4.82
N LYS A 133 8.20 20.70 4.67
CA LYS A 133 8.87 19.61 5.39
C LYS A 133 9.13 18.43 4.49
N SER A 134 10.35 17.89 4.55
CA SER A 134 10.82 16.88 3.57
C SER A 134 9.92 15.65 3.48
N GLU A 135 9.42 15.19 4.63
CA GLU A 135 8.57 14.03 4.76
C GLU A 135 7.16 14.26 4.23
N TYR A 136 6.66 15.50 4.19
CA TYR A 136 5.31 15.76 3.69
C TYR A 136 5.20 15.48 2.19
N GLY A 137 6.25 15.73 1.41
CA GLY A 137 6.25 15.40 -0.02
C GLY A 137 6.05 13.91 -0.28
N VAL A 138 6.66 13.04 0.54
CA VAL A 138 6.57 11.58 0.40
C VAL A 138 5.41 10.92 1.14
N SER A 139 4.68 11.67 1.96
CA SER A 139 3.61 11.15 2.82
C SER A 139 2.26 11.77 2.43
N TYR A 140 1.96 12.97 2.89
CA TYR A 140 0.74 13.69 2.49
C TYR A 140 0.70 13.99 0.98
N GLY A 141 1.84 14.37 0.40
CA GLY A 141 1.97 14.61 -1.03
C GLY A 141 1.59 13.37 -1.84
N TYR A 142 1.97 12.19 -1.36
CA TYR A 142 1.61 10.92 -1.96
C TYR A 142 0.10 10.63 -1.85
N GLY A 143 -0.45 10.63 -0.63
CA GLY A 143 -1.87 10.32 -0.42
C GLY A 143 -2.79 11.30 -1.15
N THR A 144 -2.51 12.58 -1.04
CA THR A 144 -3.29 13.65 -1.68
C THR A 144 -3.16 13.61 -3.21
N ALA A 145 -1.98 13.32 -3.76
CA ALA A 145 -1.81 13.19 -5.22
C ALA A 145 -2.68 12.07 -5.81
N ILE A 146 -2.68 10.90 -5.16
CA ILE A 146 -3.52 9.78 -5.59
C ILE A 146 -4.99 10.12 -5.41
N ALA A 147 -5.40 10.64 -4.24
CA ALA A 147 -6.79 11.01 -3.97
C ALA A 147 -7.33 12.05 -4.97
N ALA A 148 -6.58 13.13 -5.21
CA ALA A 148 -6.97 14.19 -6.14
C ALA A 148 -7.06 13.67 -7.58
N SER A 149 -6.06 12.94 -8.05
CA SER A 149 -6.04 12.39 -9.41
C SER A 149 -7.19 11.40 -9.64
N SER A 150 -7.45 10.52 -8.66
CA SER A 150 -8.57 9.58 -8.71
C SER A 150 -9.92 10.27 -8.65
N TYR A 151 -10.07 11.31 -7.83
CA TYR A 151 -11.29 12.10 -7.76
C TYR A 151 -11.59 12.80 -9.08
N LEU A 152 -10.58 13.36 -9.76
CA LEU A 152 -10.74 13.99 -11.07
C LEU A 152 -11.22 12.98 -12.12
N VAL A 153 -10.60 11.79 -12.19
CA VAL A 153 -11.03 10.72 -13.11
C VAL A 153 -12.45 10.25 -12.78
N LEU A 154 -12.74 10.05 -11.50
CA LEU A 154 -14.07 9.62 -11.06
C LEU A 154 -15.14 10.67 -11.38
N SER A 155 -14.82 11.96 -11.25
CA SER A 155 -15.70 13.08 -11.60
C SER A 155 -16.00 13.12 -13.09
N SER A 156 -15.00 12.86 -13.94
CA SER A 156 -15.20 12.69 -15.39
C SER A 156 -16.14 11.53 -15.73
N ILE A 157 -15.97 10.39 -15.05
CA ILE A 157 -16.84 9.22 -15.25
C ILE A 157 -18.27 9.53 -14.79
N ALA A 158 -18.43 10.14 -13.62
CA ALA A 158 -19.73 10.52 -13.08
C ALA A 158 -20.46 11.48 -14.02
N THR A 159 -19.78 12.52 -14.49
CA THR A 159 -20.31 13.49 -15.45
C THR A 159 -20.76 12.81 -16.75
N ALA A 160 -19.96 11.89 -17.28
CA ALA A 160 -20.32 11.13 -18.49
C ALA A 160 -21.55 10.23 -18.31
N THR A 161 -21.87 9.84 -17.07
CA THR A 161 -23.08 9.08 -16.72
C THR A 161 -24.26 9.94 -16.28
N GLY A 162 -24.13 11.27 -16.32
CA GLY A 162 -25.17 12.20 -15.85
C GLY A 162 -25.30 12.26 -14.33
N VAL A 163 -24.31 11.78 -13.58
CA VAL A 163 -24.28 11.76 -12.12
C VAL A 163 -23.34 12.86 -11.61
N GLN A 164 -23.80 13.70 -10.69
CA GLN A 164 -22.93 14.63 -9.97
C GLN A 164 -22.40 13.99 -8.69
N LEU A 165 -21.07 13.90 -8.51
CA LEU A 165 -20.49 13.35 -7.28
C LEU A 165 -20.74 14.25 -6.08
N ILE A 166 -20.38 15.53 -6.21
CA ILE A 166 -20.59 16.54 -5.17
C ILE A 166 -21.67 17.49 -5.68
N PRO A 167 -22.78 17.67 -4.93
CA PRO A 167 -23.80 18.65 -5.29
C PRO A 167 -23.20 20.06 -5.37
N THR A 168 -23.44 20.79 -6.45
CA THR A 168 -23.07 22.21 -6.52
C THR A 168 -24.15 23.04 -5.83
N GLY A 169 -23.83 23.59 -4.66
CA GLY A 169 -24.74 24.43 -3.89
C GLY A 169 -24.03 25.07 -2.69
N PRO A 170 -24.67 26.05 -2.03
CA PRO A 170 -24.11 26.64 -0.82
C PRO A 170 -23.90 25.59 0.28
N PHE A 171 -22.76 25.67 0.95
CA PHE A 171 -22.39 24.83 2.10
C PHE A 171 -23.13 25.30 3.36
N GLU A 172 -24.45 25.11 3.36
CA GLU A 172 -25.26 25.23 4.57
C GLU A 172 -25.10 23.98 5.45
N PRO A 173 -24.98 24.08 6.78
CA PRO A 173 -24.87 22.90 7.64
C PRO A 173 -25.97 21.85 7.42
N SER A 174 -27.18 22.29 7.07
CA SER A 174 -28.33 21.42 6.76
C SER A 174 -28.23 20.73 5.38
N THR A 175 -27.38 21.20 4.47
CA THR A 175 -27.12 20.56 3.17
C THR A 175 -25.98 19.56 3.25
N ILE A 176 -25.08 19.66 4.25
CA ILE A 176 -23.93 18.76 4.40
C ILE A 176 -24.37 17.28 4.51
N LEU A 177 -25.30 16.96 5.40
CA LEU A 177 -25.75 15.57 5.57
C LEU A 177 -26.39 15.02 4.29
N ARG A 178 -27.20 15.85 3.61
CA ARG A 178 -27.80 15.49 2.31
C ARG A 178 -26.73 15.30 1.24
N ALA A 179 -25.72 16.17 1.18
CA ALA A 179 -24.62 16.06 0.24
C ALA A 179 -23.80 14.79 0.46
N ILE A 180 -23.53 14.43 1.72
CA ILE A 180 -22.86 13.15 2.07
C ILE A 180 -23.72 11.97 1.64
N GLN A 181 -25.03 11.99 1.89
CA GLN A 181 -25.94 10.91 1.51
C GLN A 181 -26.07 10.78 -0.02
N SER A 182 -26.16 11.90 -0.74
CA SER A 182 -26.17 11.93 -2.21
C SER A 182 -24.85 11.42 -2.77
N PHE A 183 -23.72 11.88 -2.24
CA PHE A 183 -22.39 11.40 -2.61
C PHE A 183 -22.28 9.88 -2.41
N ALA A 184 -22.69 9.36 -1.25
CA ALA A 184 -22.66 7.93 -0.96
C ALA A 184 -23.56 7.11 -1.90
N THR A 185 -24.77 7.58 -2.18
CA THR A 185 -25.71 6.94 -3.11
C THR A 185 -25.16 6.92 -4.54
N ASN A 186 -24.66 8.06 -5.00
CA ASN A 186 -24.08 8.22 -6.34
C ASN A 186 -22.82 7.39 -6.50
N MET A 187 -21.96 7.38 -5.48
CA MET A 187 -20.77 6.56 -5.47
C MET A 187 -21.11 5.07 -5.52
N LYS A 188 -22.06 4.61 -4.69
CA LYS A 188 -22.54 3.22 -4.71
C LYS A 188 -23.06 2.81 -6.09
N SER A 189 -23.84 3.67 -6.74
CA SER A 189 -24.35 3.42 -8.09
C SER A 189 -23.21 3.30 -9.12
N LEU A 190 -22.26 4.24 -9.10
CA LEU A 190 -21.14 4.28 -10.04
C LEU A 190 -20.20 3.08 -9.90
N ILE A 191 -19.79 2.73 -8.67
CA ILE A 191 -18.87 1.60 -8.46
C ILE A 191 -19.49 0.26 -8.83
N SER A 192 -20.82 0.13 -8.76
CA SER A 192 -21.51 -1.09 -9.15
C SER A 192 -21.64 -1.26 -10.65
N THR A 193 -21.80 -0.15 -11.38
CA THR A 193 -22.11 -0.14 -12.82
C THR A 193 -20.90 0.16 -13.71
N SER A 194 -19.77 0.60 -13.15
CA SER A 194 -18.58 0.98 -13.91
C SER A 194 -17.29 0.46 -13.27
N LEU A 195 -16.58 -0.41 -13.99
CA LEU A 195 -15.27 -0.92 -13.59
C LEU A 195 -14.22 0.19 -13.45
N PRO A 196 -14.10 1.16 -14.38
CA PRO A 196 -13.26 2.33 -14.18
C PRO A 196 -13.61 3.16 -12.94
N ALA A 197 -14.91 3.32 -12.64
CA ALA A 197 -15.32 4.05 -11.43
C ALA A 197 -14.94 3.28 -10.16
N PHE A 198 -15.07 1.96 -10.16
CA PHE A 198 -14.59 1.12 -9.05
C PHE A 198 -13.08 1.25 -8.86
N HIS A 199 -12.31 1.20 -9.96
CA HIS A 199 -10.86 1.38 -9.90
C HIS A 199 -10.48 2.77 -9.36
N ALA A 200 -11.12 3.83 -9.86
CA ALA A 200 -10.91 5.20 -9.37
C ALA A 200 -11.27 5.32 -7.88
N ALA A 201 -12.40 4.78 -7.46
CA ALA A 201 -12.83 4.77 -6.06
C ALA A 201 -11.86 4.01 -5.15
N SER A 202 -11.22 2.93 -5.66
CA SER A 202 -10.22 2.17 -4.92
C SER A 202 -8.96 3.00 -4.62
N LEU A 203 -8.48 3.76 -5.61
CA LEU A 203 -7.32 4.64 -5.43
C LEU A 203 -7.69 5.89 -4.61
N LEU A 204 -8.90 6.44 -4.78
CA LEU A 204 -9.42 7.53 -3.95
C LEU A 204 -9.50 7.11 -2.47
N PHE A 205 -10.02 5.91 -2.20
CA PHE A 205 -10.02 5.32 -0.86
C PHE A 205 -8.60 5.21 -0.31
N TYR A 206 -7.65 4.70 -1.10
CA TYR A 206 -6.27 4.55 -0.67
C TYR A 206 -5.63 5.89 -0.29
N GLY A 207 -5.70 6.90 -1.17
CA GLY A 207 -5.08 8.20 -0.93
C GLY A 207 -5.67 8.90 0.30
N THR A 208 -7.00 8.91 0.40
CA THR A 208 -7.72 9.49 1.54
C THR A 208 -7.37 8.77 2.84
N ARG A 209 -7.35 7.44 2.84
CA ARG A 209 -6.98 6.62 3.99
C ARG A 209 -5.57 6.93 4.48
N LEU A 210 -4.61 7.04 3.55
CA LEU A 210 -3.22 7.32 3.88
C LEU A 210 -3.10 8.68 4.58
N ASP A 211 -3.71 9.72 4.02
CA ASP A 211 -3.67 11.07 4.59
C ASP A 211 -4.36 11.14 5.96
N LEU A 212 -5.53 10.53 6.11
CA LEU A 212 -6.24 10.49 7.41
C LEU A 212 -5.43 9.73 8.46
N PHE A 213 -4.78 8.63 8.09
CA PHE A 213 -3.94 7.88 9.01
C PHE A 213 -2.71 8.68 9.45
N LEU A 214 -2.06 9.39 8.53
CA LEU A 214 -0.93 10.26 8.84
C LEU A 214 -1.35 11.44 9.73
N LEU A 215 -2.49 12.07 9.41
CA LEU A 215 -3.06 13.15 10.20
C LEU A 215 -3.36 12.70 11.62
N TYR A 216 -4.03 11.55 11.78
CA TYR A 216 -4.27 10.94 13.08
C TYR A 216 -2.96 10.75 13.86
N ARG A 217 -1.92 10.18 13.23
CA ARG A 217 -0.62 9.98 13.90
C ARG A 217 0.05 11.28 14.29
N GLU A 218 -0.09 12.33 13.47
CA GLU A 218 0.48 13.63 13.74
C GLU A 218 -0.24 14.35 14.89
N CYS A 219 -1.57 14.30 14.93
CA CYS A 219 -2.37 14.93 15.96
C CYS A 219 -2.33 14.15 17.29
N CYS A 220 -2.30 12.83 17.23
CA CYS A 220 -2.53 11.99 18.42
C CYS A 220 -1.29 11.30 18.97
N LEU A 221 -0.16 11.21 18.24
CA LEU A 221 1.04 10.49 18.71
C LEU A 221 2.26 11.43 18.84
N PRO A 222 2.61 11.85 20.07
CA PRO A 222 3.75 12.75 20.33
C PRO A 222 5.07 12.25 19.74
N ARG A 223 5.37 10.96 19.90
CA ARG A 223 6.56 10.31 19.35
C ARG A 223 6.71 10.48 17.83
N PHE A 224 5.59 10.55 17.09
CA PHE A 224 5.63 10.77 15.65
C PHE A 224 6.06 12.20 15.32
N ARG A 225 5.62 13.19 16.10
CA ARG A 225 6.03 14.59 15.96
C ARG A 225 7.53 14.76 16.21
N GLU A 226 8.06 14.12 17.24
CA GLU A 226 9.50 14.13 17.55
C GLU A 226 10.34 13.44 16.46
N MET A 227 9.88 12.30 15.93
CA MET A 227 10.55 11.62 14.83
C MET A 227 10.63 12.51 13.60
N ARG A 228 9.54 13.21 13.28
CA ARG A 228 9.43 14.15 12.17
C ARG A 228 10.38 15.34 12.34
N GLU A 229 10.41 15.94 13.52
CA GLU A 229 11.32 17.06 13.82
C GLU A 229 12.79 16.66 13.67
N ARG A 230 13.17 15.46 14.16
CA ARG A 230 14.52 14.91 13.93
C ARG A 230 14.84 14.65 12.46
N ILE A 231 13.85 14.39 11.61
CA ILE A 231 14.07 14.24 10.16
C ILE A 231 14.29 15.62 9.54
N GLU A 232 13.44 16.60 9.86
CA GLU A 232 13.55 17.95 9.30
C GLU A 232 14.83 18.65 9.76
N GLU A 233 15.27 18.47 11.00
CA GLU A 233 16.57 18.97 11.48
C GLU A 233 17.75 18.41 10.66
N ARG A 234 17.72 17.10 10.35
CA ARG A 234 18.72 16.48 9.49
C ARG A 234 18.65 17.01 8.06
N ALA A 235 17.45 17.23 7.54
CA ALA A 235 17.26 17.80 6.21
C ALA A 235 17.73 19.26 6.13
N LYS A 236 17.55 20.06 7.19
CA LYS A 236 18.09 21.43 7.28
C LYS A 236 19.61 21.45 7.24
N LYS A 237 20.27 20.50 7.91
CA LYS A 237 21.74 20.35 7.89
C LYS A 237 22.28 20.02 6.50
N GLN A 238 21.48 19.41 5.62
CA GLN A 238 21.88 19.05 4.25
C GLN A 238 21.79 20.22 3.25
N GLY A 239 21.21 21.36 3.64
CA GLY A 239 21.25 22.61 2.88
C GLY A 239 19.88 23.19 2.54
N SER A 240 19.87 24.09 1.54
CA SER A 240 18.67 24.83 1.13
C SER A 240 17.51 23.91 0.72
N ARG A 241 16.28 24.33 1.02
CA ARG A 241 15.03 23.66 0.61
C ARG A 241 14.96 23.40 -0.90
N ILE A 242 15.57 24.27 -1.71
CA ILE A 242 15.60 24.12 -3.18
C ILE A 242 16.38 22.87 -3.60
N LYS A 243 17.38 22.43 -2.83
CA LYS A 243 18.12 21.17 -3.10
C LYS A 243 17.23 19.92 -3.01
N ARG A 244 16.01 20.04 -2.46
CA ARG A 244 15.02 18.96 -2.42
C ARG A 244 14.26 18.79 -3.74
N LEU A 245 14.30 19.77 -4.65
CA LEU A 245 13.57 19.75 -5.91
C LEU A 245 13.74 18.46 -6.73
N PRO A 246 14.95 17.92 -6.99
CA PRO A 246 15.08 16.69 -7.79
C PRO A 246 14.39 15.49 -7.13
N PHE A 247 14.42 15.41 -5.80
CA PHE A 247 13.72 14.38 -5.05
C PHE A 247 12.19 14.56 -5.11
N LEU A 248 11.70 15.79 -4.94
CA LEU A 248 10.26 16.06 -5.04
C LEU A 248 9.74 15.85 -6.47
N ALA A 249 10.53 16.19 -7.49
CA ALA A 249 10.21 15.92 -8.88
C ALA A 249 10.11 14.41 -9.15
N SER A 250 11.03 13.60 -8.62
CA SER A 250 10.97 12.14 -8.77
C SER A 250 9.78 11.52 -8.03
N CYS A 251 9.40 12.04 -6.87
CA CYS A 251 8.17 11.64 -6.17
C CYS A 251 6.91 11.98 -6.98
N ALA A 252 6.77 13.21 -7.47
CA ALA A 252 5.62 13.62 -8.28
C ALA A 252 5.51 12.79 -9.56
N PHE A 253 6.65 12.50 -10.20
CA PHE A 253 6.71 11.62 -11.37
C PHE A 253 6.26 10.19 -11.02
N LEU A 254 6.73 9.62 -9.91
CA LEU A 254 6.30 8.31 -9.44
C LEU A 254 4.78 8.28 -9.20
N TYR A 255 4.20 9.31 -8.56
CA TYR A 255 2.76 9.37 -8.32
C TYR A 255 1.96 9.44 -9.63
N PHE A 256 2.44 10.21 -10.61
CA PHE A 256 1.85 10.21 -11.95
C PHE A 256 1.91 8.82 -12.61
N CYS A 257 3.06 8.14 -12.56
CA CYS A 257 3.22 6.77 -13.06
C CYS A 257 2.20 5.79 -12.43
N MET A 258 1.98 5.92 -11.11
CA MET A 258 1.03 5.08 -10.37
C MET A 258 -0.44 5.36 -10.72
N MET A 259 -0.74 6.50 -11.33
CA MET A 259 -2.07 6.84 -11.84
C MET A 259 -2.32 6.32 -13.26
N CYS A 260 -1.28 6.03 -14.04
CA CYS A 260 -1.41 5.54 -15.42
C CYS A 260 -2.30 4.29 -15.58
N PRO A 261 -2.29 3.29 -14.68
CA PRO A 261 -3.19 2.15 -14.82
C PRO A 261 -4.68 2.53 -14.76
N LEU A 262 -5.03 3.53 -13.95
CA LEU A 262 -6.39 4.06 -13.89
C LEU A 262 -6.78 4.75 -15.20
N LEU A 263 -5.86 5.48 -15.83
CA LEU A 263 -6.12 6.13 -17.12
C LEU A 263 -6.39 5.09 -18.21
N VAL A 264 -5.56 4.04 -18.29
CA VAL A 264 -5.75 2.96 -19.25
C VAL A 264 -7.11 2.29 -19.06
N THR A 265 -7.43 1.87 -17.84
CA THR A 265 -8.73 1.22 -17.56
C THR A 265 -9.90 2.16 -17.87
N SER A 266 -9.80 3.47 -17.60
CA SER A 266 -10.86 4.44 -17.89
C SER A 266 -11.05 4.71 -19.40
N GLN A 267 -9.96 4.73 -20.17
CA GLN A 267 -10.02 4.91 -21.63
C GLN A 267 -10.55 3.67 -22.35
N VAL A 268 -10.14 2.49 -21.88
CA VAL A 268 -10.32 1.23 -22.61
C VAL A 268 -11.62 0.51 -22.22
N CYS A 269 -12.00 0.58 -20.94
CA CYS A 269 -13.10 -0.19 -20.35
C CYS A 269 -14.36 0.65 -20.08
N ALA A 270 -14.53 1.77 -20.77
CA ALA A 270 -15.79 2.52 -20.74
C ALA A 270 -16.99 1.60 -21.06
N GLY A 271 -18.02 1.65 -20.21
CA GLY A 271 -19.22 0.81 -20.33
C GLY A 271 -19.10 -0.63 -19.79
N LEU A 272 -17.94 -1.04 -19.25
CA LEU A 272 -17.81 -2.35 -18.59
C LEU A 272 -18.24 -2.25 -17.13
N ALA A 273 -19.28 -3.00 -16.75
CA ALA A 273 -19.76 -3.05 -15.37
C ALA A 273 -18.90 -3.98 -14.50
N MET A 274 -18.66 -3.57 -13.24
CA MET A 274 -17.82 -4.31 -12.31
C MET A 274 -18.42 -5.67 -11.92
N PHE A 275 -19.72 -5.71 -11.58
CA PHE A 275 -20.38 -6.91 -11.04
C PHE A 275 -21.27 -7.66 -12.03
N SER A 276 -21.37 -7.19 -13.28
CA SER A 276 -22.17 -7.89 -14.29
C SER A 276 -21.48 -9.17 -14.75
N GLY A 277 -22.26 -10.24 -14.94
CA GLY A 277 -21.76 -11.47 -15.58
C GLY A 277 -20.73 -12.27 -14.76
N ILE A 278 -20.62 -12.06 -13.44
CA ILE A 278 -19.85 -12.95 -12.56
C ILE A 278 -20.61 -14.28 -12.47
N LYS A 279 -20.31 -15.21 -13.38
CA LYS A 279 -20.75 -16.60 -13.27
C LYS A 279 -19.82 -17.28 -12.27
N THR A 280 -20.33 -17.68 -11.11
CA THR A 280 -19.59 -18.34 -10.01
C THR A 280 -19.16 -19.78 -10.33
N GLY A 281 -18.89 -20.10 -11.60
CA GLY A 281 -18.47 -21.42 -12.05
C GLY A 281 -17.19 -21.35 -12.88
N LEU A 282 -16.28 -22.30 -12.66
CA LEU A 282 -15.02 -22.49 -13.39
C LEU A 282 -15.24 -22.97 -14.85
N SER A 283 -16.35 -22.61 -15.46
CA SER A 283 -16.74 -22.97 -16.83
C SER A 283 -16.74 -21.71 -17.69
N CYS A 284 -15.57 -21.05 -17.77
CA CYS A 284 -15.33 -19.97 -18.71
C CYS A 284 -14.84 -20.58 -20.03
N THR A 285 -15.74 -21.05 -20.88
CA THR A 285 -15.40 -21.49 -22.23
C THR A 285 -15.22 -20.26 -23.13
N GLY A 286 -14.01 -19.72 -23.16
CA GLY A 286 -13.60 -18.66 -24.11
C GLY A 286 -12.60 -17.66 -23.55
N SER A 287 -11.53 -17.39 -24.30
CA SER A 287 -10.43 -16.49 -23.90
C SER A 287 -10.89 -15.07 -23.56
N LEU A 288 -11.96 -14.58 -24.23
CA LEU A 288 -12.50 -13.24 -23.98
C LEU A 288 -13.15 -13.13 -22.59
N VAL A 289 -13.94 -14.14 -22.20
CA VAL A 289 -14.57 -14.19 -20.87
C VAL A 289 -13.50 -14.27 -19.79
N PHE A 290 -12.47 -15.10 -20.00
CA PHE A 290 -11.34 -15.20 -19.07
C PHE A 290 -10.65 -13.84 -18.85
N LEU A 291 -10.32 -13.11 -19.92
CA LEU A 291 -9.68 -11.79 -19.81
C LEU A 291 -10.56 -10.77 -19.09
N GLU A 292 -11.88 -10.78 -19.32
CA GLU A 292 -12.81 -9.91 -18.60
C GLU A 292 -12.86 -10.22 -17.11
N GLN A 293 -12.93 -11.50 -16.74
CA GLN A 293 -12.94 -11.91 -15.33
C GLN A 293 -11.60 -11.63 -14.65
N ALA A 294 -10.48 -11.83 -15.35
CA ALA A 294 -9.15 -11.48 -14.85
C ALA A 294 -9.01 -9.97 -14.60
N LEU A 295 -9.51 -9.12 -15.52
CA LEU A 295 -9.53 -7.68 -15.36
C LEU A 295 -10.32 -7.26 -14.10
N LYS A 296 -11.55 -7.80 -13.95
CA LYS A 296 -12.39 -7.56 -12.77
C LYS A 296 -11.68 -8.00 -11.49
N LEU A 297 -11.04 -9.17 -11.51
CA LEU A 297 -10.28 -9.69 -10.39
C LEU A 297 -9.12 -8.75 -10.02
N PHE A 298 -8.33 -8.27 -10.97
CA PHE A 298 -7.22 -7.35 -10.68
C PHE A 298 -7.68 -6.01 -10.11
N VAL A 299 -8.77 -5.44 -10.64
CA VAL A 299 -9.37 -4.23 -10.07
C VAL A 299 -9.91 -4.50 -8.64
N PHE A 300 -10.51 -5.65 -8.40
CA PHE A 300 -10.96 -6.05 -7.06
C PHE A 300 -9.79 -6.27 -6.08
N LEU A 301 -8.71 -6.91 -6.53
CA LEU A 301 -7.49 -7.12 -5.75
C LEU A 301 -6.79 -5.79 -5.42
N THR A 302 -6.96 -4.77 -6.27
CA THR A 302 -6.47 -3.41 -6.01
C THR A 302 -7.08 -2.87 -4.72
N LEU A 303 -8.42 -2.87 -4.60
CA LEU A 303 -9.10 -2.45 -3.38
C LEU A 303 -8.78 -3.35 -2.20
N SER A 304 -8.76 -4.67 -2.41
CA SER A 304 -8.51 -5.65 -1.35
C SER A 304 -7.13 -5.47 -0.72
N GLY A 305 -6.10 -5.17 -1.53
CA GLY A 305 -4.77 -4.82 -1.06
C GLY A 305 -4.79 -3.56 -0.18
N PHE A 306 -5.44 -2.49 -0.64
CA PHE A 306 -5.53 -1.27 0.16
C PHE A 306 -6.34 -1.43 1.44
N LEU A 307 -7.39 -2.26 1.43
CA LEU A 307 -8.15 -2.63 2.63
C LEU A 307 -7.30 -3.45 3.62
N LEU A 308 -6.49 -4.40 3.14
CA LEU A 308 -5.53 -5.12 3.98
C LEU A 308 -4.60 -4.13 4.70
N GLY A 309 -4.13 -3.11 3.99
CA GLY A 309 -3.30 -2.08 4.60
C GLY A 309 -4.04 -1.22 5.62
N ALA A 310 -5.29 -0.85 5.34
CA ALA A 310 -6.17 -0.16 6.29
C ALA A 310 -6.35 -0.95 7.60
N VAL A 311 -6.64 -2.24 7.48
CA VAL A 311 -6.81 -3.15 8.62
C VAL A 311 -5.51 -3.29 9.40
N GLY A 312 -4.36 -3.35 8.71
CA GLY A 312 -3.03 -3.32 9.32
C GLY A 312 -2.80 -2.08 10.18
N ASP A 313 -3.04 -0.90 9.62
CA ASP A 313 -2.86 0.37 10.32
C ASP A 313 -3.81 0.51 11.52
N MET A 314 -5.08 0.10 11.35
CA MET A 314 -6.08 0.11 12.43
C MET A 314 -5.72 -0.88 13.56
N THR A 315 -5.37 -2.13 13.22
CA THR A 315 -4.97 -3.16 14.19
C THR A 315 -3.76 -2.70 14.99
N LYS A 316 -2.77 -2.07 14.33
CA LYS A 316 -1.58 -1.54 14.98
C LYS A 316 -1.91 -0.39 15.93
N SER A 317 -2.82 0.50 15.53
CA SER A 317 -3.21 1.66 16.31
C SER A 317 -3.98 1.26 17.56
N ILE A 318 -4.99 0.38 17.42
CA ILE A 318 -5.76 -0.18 18.54
C ILE A 318 -4.84 -0.99 19.46
N GLY A 319 -3.97 -1.82 18.89
CA GLY A 319 -3.02 -2.62 19.66
C GLY A 319 -2.08 -1.78 20.51
N LYS A 320 -1.55 -0.67 19.98
CA LYS A 320 -0.68 0.24 20.73
C LYS A 320 -1.43 1.09 21.75
N LEU A 321 -2.67 1.48 21.43
CA LEU A 321 -3.52 2.17 22.38
C LEU A 321 -3.85 1.30 23.60
N THR A 322 -4.07 0.00 23.39
CA THR A 322 -4.48 -0.95 24.44
C THR A 322 -3.31 -1.54 25.21
N LYS A 323 -2.19 -1.85 24.55
CA LYS A 323 -1.03 -2.53 25.16
C LYS A 323 0.13 -1.59 25.50
N GLY A 324 0.04 -0.32 25.13
CA GLY A 324 1.11 0.67 25.26
C GLY A 324 1.90 0.89 23.97
N GLU A 325 2.52 2.07 23.86
CA GLU A 325 3.18 2.53 22.63
C GLU A 325 4.34 1.63 22.17
N ASP A 326 5.00 0.99 23.15
CA ASP A 326 6.17 0.17 22.94
C ASP A 326 5.87 -1.34 22.82
N ALA A 327 4.60 -1.73 22.85
CA ALA A 327 4.20 -3.12 22.66
C ALA A 327 4.47 -3.62 21.23
N LEU A 328 4.93 -4.87 21.12
CA LEU A 328 4.97 -5.62 19.87
C LEU A 328 3.55 -6.13 19.56
N ILE A 329 3.07 -5.84 18.35
CA ILE A 329 1.73 -6.25 17.93
C ILE A 329 1.86 -7.47 17.00
N THR A 330 1.51 -8.64 17.53
CA THR A 330 1.65 -9.95 16.86
C THR A 330 0.31 -10.60 16.50
N GLY A 331 -0.82 -10.06 16.98
CA GLY A 331 -2.16 -10.60 16.79
C GLY A 331 -2.92 -10.06 15.57
N GLY A 332 -4.12 -10.60 15.33
CA GLY A 332 -4.99 -10.17 14.22
C GLY A 332 -4.34 -10.42 12.86
N VAL A 333 -4.35 -9.41 11.98
CA VAL A 333 -3.68 -9.51 10.68
C VAL A 333 -2.15 -9.66 10.80
N PHE A 334 -1.55 -9.17 11.89
CA PHE A 334 -0.10 -9.27 12.11
C PHE A 334 0.37 -10.71 12.34
N ARG A 335 -0.52 -11.63 12.70
CA ARG A 335 -0.18 -13.06 12.80
C ARG A 335 0.27 -13.63 11.44
N PHE A 336 -0.28 -13.11 10.35
CA PHE A 336 -0.01 -13.61 9.01
C PHE A 336 1.04 -12.76 8.28
N PHE A 337 1.02 -11.44 8.49
CA PHE A 337 1.88 -10.49 7.79
C PHE A 337 2.64 -9.63 8.79
N ARG A 338 3.96 -9.49 8.64
CA ARG A 338 4.72 -8.55 9.51
C ARG A 338 4.47 -7.09 9.18
N HIS A 339 4.19 -6.81 7.92
CA HIS A 339 3.91 -5.47 7.41
C HIS A 339 2.64 -5.47 6.55
N PRO A 340 1.45 -5.71 7.14
CA PRO A 340 0.18 -5.80 6.39
C PRO A 340 -0.12 -4.53 5.59
N ASN A 341 0.30 -3.36 6.10
CA ASN A 341 0.21 -2.09 5.39
C ASN A 341 1.02 -2.11 4.07
N TYR A 342 2.31 -2.41 4.14
CA TYR A 342 3.17 -2.42 2.94
C TYR A 342 2.84 -3.59 2.01
N THR A 343 2.52 -4.76 2.55
CA THR A 343 2.05 -5.91 1.75
C THR A 343 0.78 -5.55 0.99
N GLY A 344 -0.21 -4.96 1.67
CA GLY A 344 -1.46 -4.53 1.05
C GLY A 344 -1.24 -3.52 -0.06
N GLU A 345 -0.33 -2.57 0.14
CA GLU A 345 0.04 -1.59 -0.89
C GLU A 345 0.69 -2.25 -2.12
N VAL A 346 1.64 -3.16 -1.94
CA VAL A 346 2.25 -3.88 -3.08
C VAL A 346 1.19 -4.67 -3.86
N ILE A 347 0.31 -5.40 -3.16
CA ILE A 347 -0.81 -6.11 -3.80
C ILE A 347 -1.69 -5.13 -4.59
N GLY A 348 -2.02 -3.99 -3.98
CA GLY A 348 -2.85 -2.96 -4.58
C GLY A 348 -2.26 -2.43 -5.89
N TRP A 349 -1.01 -1.97 -5.85
CA TRP A 349 -0.33 -1.35 -6.98
C TRP A 349 0.04 -2.32 -8.10
N VAL A 350 0.49 -3.52 -7.76
CA VAL A 350 0.79 -4.56 -8.77
C VAL A 350 -0.51 -4.99 -9.45
N SER A 351 -1.60 -5.20 -8.70
CA SER A 351 -2.89 -5.55 -9.29
C SER A 351 -3.44 -4.44 -10.18
N SER A 352 -3.31 -3.17 -9.78
CA SER A 352 -3.69 -2.03 -10.60
C SER A 352 -2.92 -2.00 -11.92
N CYS A 353 -1.60 -2.23 -11.89
CA CYS A 353 -0.78 -2.35 -13.10
C CYS A 353 -1.24 -3.52 -14.00
N LEU A 354 -1.48 -4.71 -13.43
CA LEU A 354 -1.99 -5.87 -14.18
C LEU A 354 -3.37 -5.63 -14.79
N ALA A 355 -4.23 -4.87 -14.12
CA ALA A 355 -5.53 -4.45 -14.66
C ALA A 355 -5.36 -3.62 -15.94
N ALA A 356 -4.36 -2.74 -16.03
CA ALA A 356 -4.10 -1.97 -17.24
C ALA A 356 -3.71 -2.84 -18.44
N PHE A 357 -2.79 -3.78 -18.26
CA PHE A 357 -2.40 -4.72 -19.32
C PHE A 357 -3.58 -5.61 -19.74
N THR A 358 -4.33 -6.11 -18.77
CA THR A 358 -5.48 -6.99 -19.03
C THR A 358 -6.62 -6.23 -19.72
N ALA A 359 -6.82 -4.94 -19.40
CA ALA A 359 -7.79 -4.08 -20.08
C ALA A 359 -7.46 -3.92 -21.57
N VAL A 360 -6.20 -3.63 -21.92
CA VAL A 360 -5.77 -3.51 -23.32
C VAL A 360 -5.91 -4.85 -24.03
N ALA A 361 -5.45 -5.95 -23.42
CA ALA A 361 -5.58 -7.29 -23.99
C ALA A 361 -7.05 -7.68 -24.23
N TRP A 362 -7.93 -7.45 -23.25
CA TRP A 362 -9.37 -7.69 -23.36
C TRP A 362 -9.99 -6.88 -24.51
N LYS A 363 -9.69 -5.59 -24.62
CA LYS A 363 -10.26 -4.74 -25.67
C LYS A 363 -9.76 -5.13 -27.06
N VAL A 364 -8.49 -5.50 -27.19
CA VAL A 364 -7.89 -5.99 -28.44
C VAL A 364 -8.57 -7.29 -28.88
N ALA A 365 -8.74 -8.24 -27.94
CA ALA A 365 -9.44 -9.48 -28.20
C ALA A 365 -10.92 -9.27 -28.62
N LYS A 366 -11.58 -8.24 -28.06
CA LYS A 366 -12.97 -7.87 -28.39
C LYS A 366 -13.10 -7.10 -29.71
N GLY A 367 -12.14 -6.23 -30.03
CA GLY A 367 -12.26 -5.17 -31.04
C GLY A 367 -11.66 -5.46 -32.42
N GLY A 368 -11.08 -6.64 -32.64
CA GLY A 368 -10.58 -7.06 -33.96
C GLY A 368 -9.48 -6.15 -34.53
N ALA A 369 -9.58 -5.80 -35.83
CA ALA A 369 -8.51 -5.23 -36.67
C ALA A 369 -7.82 -3.96 -36.13
N ASN A 370 -8.46 -3.19 -35.24
CA ASN A 370 -7.88 -1.97 -34.64
C ASN A 370 -7.04 -2.23 -33.39
N GLY A 371 -6.86 -3.50 -32.99
CA GLY A 371 -6.13 -3.87 -31.78
C GLY A 371 -4.67 -3.40 -31.76
N LEU A 372 -3.98 -3.44 -32.91
CA LEU A 372 -2.57 -3.01 -32.99
C LEU A 372 -2.42 -1.50 -32.76
N VAL A 373 -3.36 -0.70 -33.27
CA VAL A 373 -3.38 0.75 -33.06
C VAL A 373 -3.59 1.05 -31.58
N LEU A 374 -4.57 0.37 -30.95
CA LEU A 374 -4.83 0.52 -29.52
C LEU A 374 -3.59 0.19 -28.66
N TRP A 375 -2.92 -0.93 -28.94
CA TRP A 375 -1.67 -1.27 -28.26
C TRP A 375 -0.64 -0.15 -28.38
N LYS A 376 -0.37 0.32 -29.62
CA LYS A 376 0.60 1.39 -29.87
C LYS A 376 0.28 2.67 -29.10
N THR A 377 -0.99 3.07 -29.06
CA THR A 377 -1.43 4.26 -28.31
C THR A 377 -1.31 4.08 -26.80
N MET A 378 -1.45 2.85 -26.28
CA MET A 378 -1.42 2.57 -24.84
C MET A 378 -0.02 2.26 -24.29
N ILE A 379 0.95 1.91 -25.14
CA ILE A 379 2.34 1.58 -24.73
C ILE A 379 2.93 2.59 -23.73
N PRO A 380 2.87 3.92 -23.95
CA PRO A 380 3.44 4.88 -22.99
C PRO A 380 2.84 4.76 -21.60
N HIS A 381 1.52 4.64 -21.50
CA HIS A 381 0.83 4.49 -20.22
C HIS A 381 1.12 3.14 -19.55
N LEU A 382 1.30 2.07 -20.32
CA LEU A 382 1.67 0.75 -19.81
C LEU A 382 3.10 0.74 -19.26
N ILE A 383 4.05 1.36 -19.96
CA ILE A 383 5.43 1.52 -19.46
C ILE A 383 5.42 2.31 -18.14
N MET A 384 4.70 3.43 -18.11
CA MET A 384 4.57 4.24 -16.90
C MET A 384 3.88 3.49 -15.75
N SER A 385 2.90 2.63 -16.06
CA SER A 385 2.25 1.75 -15.08
C SER A 385 3.24 0.76 -14.44
N VAL A 386 4.12 0.16 -15.26
CA VAL A 386 5.19 -0.74 -14.77
C VAL A 386 6.19 0.03 -13.91
N MET A 387 6.64 1.20 -14.38
CA MET A 387 7.54 2.07 -13.61
C MET A 387 6.94 2.48 -12.27
N GLY A 388 5.64 2.81 -12.23
CA GLY A 388 4.90 3.11 -11.01
C GLY A 388 4.91 1.93 -10.04
N ALA A 389 4.50 0.75 -10.50
CA ALA A 389 4.43 -0.46 -9.69
C ALA A 389 5.80 -0.92 -9.15
N ILE A 390 6.84 -0.88 -9.99
CA ILE A 390 8.22 -1.22 -9.58
C ILE A 390 8.74 -0.17 -8.59
N GLY A 391 8.57 1.12 -8.91
CA GLY A 391 9.06 2.23 -8.10
C GLY A 391 8.48 2.21 -6.69
N ILE A 392 7.15 2.06 -6.56
CA ILE A 392 6.53 1.98 -5.23
C ILE A 392 6.92 0.69 -4.50
N SER A 393 7.01 -0.44 -5.19
CA SER A 393 7.46 -1.71 -4.57
C SER A 393 8.89 -1.59 -4.04
N PHE A 394 9.76 -0.86 -4.74
CA PHE A 394 11.12 -0.58 -4.29
C PHE A 394 11.14 0.30 -3.03
N VAL A 395 10.38 1.40 -3.02
CA VAL A 395 10.24 2.28 -1.85
C VAL A 395 9.71 1.51 -0.64
N LEU A 396 8.70 0.66 -0.82
CA LEU A 396 8.12 -0.14 0.25
C LEU A 396 9.09 -1.23 0.73
N GLY A 397 9.77 -1.94 -0.18
CA GLY A 397 10.73 -2.98 0.19
C GLY A 397 11.91 -2.43 1.00
N THR A 398 12.41 -1.24 0.65
CA THR A 398 13.46 -0.56 1.42
C THR A 398 12.95 -0.08 2.79
N ALA A 399 11.70 0.37 2.88
CA ALA A 399 11.06 0.74 4.15
C ALA A 399 10.84 -0.48 5.07
N THR A 400 10.39 -1.61 4.51
CA THR A 400 10.25 -2.92 5.17
C THR A 400 11.56 -3.36 5.79
N ALA A 401 12.65 -3.40 5.01
CA ALA A 401 13.95 -3.81 5.50
C ALA A 401 14.43 -2.94 6.69
N GLY A 402 14.18 -1.63 6.62
CA GLY A 402 14.50 -0.72 7.72
C GLY A 402 13.63 -0.91 8.97
N LEU A 403 12.39 -1.38 8.82
CA LEU A 403 11.52 -1.71 9.96
C LEU A 403 11.93 -3.01 10.63
N GLU A 404 12.18 -4.07 9.85
CA GLU A 404 12.62 -5.36 10.37
C GLU A 404 13.90 -5.21 11.19
N TYR A 405 14.86 -4.41 10.71
CA TYR A 405 16.08 -4.11 11.46
C TYR A 405 15.78 -3.48 12.83
N ARG A 406 14.95 -2.43 12.88
CA ARG A 406 14.60 -1.75 14.15
C ARG A 406 13.76 -2.64 15.08
N GLN A 407 12.91 -3.50 14.52
CA GLN A 407 12.13 -4.45 15.32
C GLN A 407 13.03 -5.53 15.90
N ASN A 408 14.02 -5.99 15.14
CA ASN A 408 15.02 -6.93 15.61
C ASN A 408 15.91 -6.32 16.70
N GLU A 409 16.37 -5.07 16.54
CA GLU A 409 17.12 -4.36 17.58
C GLU A 409 16.33 -4.24 18.88
N LYS A 410 15.02 -3.97 18.78
CA LYS A 410 14.18 -3.72 19.96
C LYS A 410 13.64 -4.99 20.62
N TYR A 411 13.29 -6.00 19.84
CA TYR A 411 12.56 -7.18 20.32
C TYR A 411 13.27 -8.51 20.00
N GLY A 412 14.43 -8.49 19.34
CA GLY A 412 15.14 -9.68 18.84
C GLY A 412 15.41 -10.74 19.91
N GLU A 413 15.66 -10.30 21.14
CA GLU A 413 15.93 -11.19 22.27
C GLU A 413 14.67 -11.81 22.88
N THR A 414 13.48 -11.28 22.59
CA THR A 414 12.22 -11.76 23.15
C THR A 414 11.74 -13.03 22.44
N GLU A 415 11.28 -14.02 23.20
CA GLU A 415 10.74 -15.26 22.63
C GLU A 415 9.46 -15.02 21.82
N GLU A 416 8.64 -14.04 22.20
CA GLU A 416 7.45 -13.65 21.43
C GLU A 416 7.82 -13.21 20.00
N TYR A 417 8.83 -12.35 19.86
CA TYR A 417 9.28 -11.87 18.56
C TYR A 417 9.87 -13.00 17.71
N LYS A 418 10.73 -13.85 18.30
CA LYS A 418 11.32 -15.01 17.60
C LYS A 418 10.24 -15.95 17.08
N GLN A 419 9.21 -16.23 17.87
CA GLN A 419 8.10 -17.09 17.47
C GLN A 419 7.24 -16.44 16.39
N TRP A 420 6.98 -15.14 16.52
CA TRP A 420 6.22 -14.38 15.54
C TRP A 420 6.91 -14.33 14.17
N VAL A 421 8.22 -14.07 14.12
CA VAL A 421 9.00 -14.03 12.87
C VAL A 421 8.99 -15.39 12.14
N LYS A 422 9.00 -16.51 12.87
CA LYS A 422 8.93 -17.86 12.29
C LYS A 422 7.59 -18.18 11.63
N THR A 423 6.50 -17.57 12.10
CA THR A 423 5.13 -17.95 11.72
C THR A 423 4.44 -16.92 10.83
N SER A 424 5.01 -15.73 10.68
CA SER A 424 4.48 -14.64 9.86
C SER A 424 5.27 -14.49 8.57
N TRP A 425 4.61 -14.05 7.50
CA TRP A 425 5.26 -13.68 6.26
C TRP A 425 5.84 -12.27 6.36
N VAL A 426 7.12 -12.14 5.98
CA VAL A 426 7.85 -10.86 5.96
C VAL A 426 7.31 -9.87 4.93
N GLY A 427 6.56 -10.37 3.94
CA GLY A 427 6.19 -9.58 2.76
C GLY A 427 7.36 -9.47 1.78
N PHE A 428 7.38 -8.38 1.03
CA PHE A 428 8.44 -8.08 0.08
C PHE A 428 9.58 -7.37 0.80
N THR A 429 10.72 -8.05 0.94
CA THR A 429 11.95 -7.49 1.52
C THR A 429 13.05 -7.53 0.48
N MET A 430 13.81 -6.43 0.38
CA MET A 430 15.07 -6.43 -0.36
C MET A 430 16.18 -6.83 0.59
N GLY A 431 17.05 -7.73 0.14
CA GLY A 431 18.21 -8.16 0.92
C GLY A 431 18.98 -6.94 1.41
N GLN A 432 19.15 -6.82 2.72
CA GLN A 432 20.00 -5.76 3.26
C GLN A 432 21.41 -6.02 2.77
N ARG A 433 22.03 -5.00 2.16
CA ARG A 433 23.47 -5.01 1.97
C ARG A 433 24.08 -5.18 3.37
N LYS A 434 24.79 -6.29 3.61
CA LYS A 434 25.60 -6.42 4.81
C LYS A 434 26.52 -5.21 4.83
N VAL A 435 26.25 -4.27 5.73
CA VAL A 435 27.20 -3.23 6.03
C VAL A 435 28.29 -3.97 6.77
N ASP A 436 29.39 -4.26 6.09
CA ASP A 436 30.59 -4.83 6.70
C ASP A 436 31.13 -3.80 7.70
N ASN A 437 30.56 -3.80 8.91
CA ASN A 437 30.99 -2.99 10.04
C ASN A 437 32.43 -3.32 10.51
N GLY A 438 33.13 -4.22 9.82
CA GLY A 438 34.45 -4.72 10.20
C GLY A 438 35.66 -4.02 9.60
N LYS A 439 35.53 -2.94 8.81
CA LYS A 439 36.72 -2.32 8.15
C LYS A 439 37.02 -0.84 8.43
N ASN A 440 36.19 -0.10 9.17
CA ASN A 440 36.44 1.33 9.43
C ASN A 440 36.70 1.71 10.90
N GLN A 441 36.81 0.75 11.83
CA GLN A 441 37.34 1.07 13.16
C GLN A 441 38.88 1.08 13.22
N GLY A 442 39.58 0.50 12.24
CA GLY A 442 41.05 0.46 12.21
C GLY A 442 41.75 1.68 11.59
N SER A 443 41.01 2.66 11.08
CA SER A 443 41.58 3.89 10.49
C SER A 443 41.53 5.09 11.43
N ALA A 444 40.62 5.13 12.41
CA ALA A 444 40.62 6.18 13.43
C ALA A 444 41.71 5.95 14.49
N GLU A 445 42.01 4.68 14.82
CA GLU A 445 43.07 4.33 15.79
C GLU A 445 44.49 4.42 15.20
N LYS A 446 44.61 4.55 13.86
CA LYS A 446 45.89 4.80 13.17
C LYS A 446 46.22 6.29 13.00
N GLU A 447 45.23 7.18 13.00
CA GLU A 447 45.49 8.63 13.02
C GLU A 447 45.87 9.12 14.43
N GLU A 448 45.36 8.50 15.50
CA GLU A 448 45.71 8.87 16.87
C GLU A 448 47.14 8.43 17.25
N ASN A 449 47.64 7.32 16.67
CA ASN A 449 49.02 6.87 16.86
C ASN A 449 50.05 7.60 15.98
N ASN A 450 49.64 8.22 14.87
CA ASN A 450 50.52 9.04 14.02
C ASN A 450 50.56 10.53 14.42
N ALA A 451 49.80 10.93 15.44
CA ALA A 451 49.85 12.29 16.02
C ALA A 451 50.69 12.35 17.30
N GLN A 452 51.31 11.23 17.72
CA GLN A 452 52.18 11.12 18.90
C GLN A 452 53.64 10.74 18.57
N GLU A 453 53.99 10.63 17.29
CA GLU A 453 55.37 10.68 16.76
C GLU A 453 55.54 11.97 15.96
#